data_AF-A0AAW0T369-F1
#
_entry.id   AF-A0AAW0T369-F1
#
_cell.length_a   1.000
_cell.length_b   1.000
_cell.length_c   1.000
_cell.angle_alpha   90.00
_cell.angle_beta   90.00
_cell.angle_gamma   90.00
#
_symmetry.space_group_name_H-M   'P 1'
#
loop_
_entity.id
_entity.type
_entity.pdbx_description
1 polymer ?
#
loop_
_entity_poly.entity_id
_entity_poly.type
_entity_poly.pdbx_seq_one_letter_code
_entity_poly.pdbx_strand_id
1 'polypeptide(L)'
;MEPFVTYFDQTYVTGTYRRVQRQQDDNEIPRVQLRLIPPRFPPEIWNVHEATIRDESRTNNLCEGWNNRYSRLVGHSHPTIWRAIQWIQADHAVVATQLVLESRGEPPKKRQKRVYKNLQTRMKNLCQDRRDGRKSVEEFLHGAGHNIRWKS
;
A
#
# COMPACT_ATOMS: atom_id res chain seq x y z
N MET A 1 4.12 -29.51 -1.90
CA MET A 1 4.37 -28.07 -2.08
C MET A 1 3.14 -27.18 -1.76
N GLU A 2 1.94 -27.77 -1.60
CA GLU A 2 0.69 -27.13 -1.13
C GLU A 2 0.69 -26.28 0.17
N PRO A 3 1.57 -26.48 1.18
CA PRO A 3 1.42 -25.78 2.47
C PRO A 3 1.56 -24.26 2.38
N PHE A 4 2.43 -23.77 1.49
CA PHE A 4 2.69 -22.32 1.39
C PHE A 4 1.54 -21.57 0.74
N VAL A 5 1.01 -22.06 -0.38
CA VAL A 5 -0.09 -21.40 -1.10
C VAL A 5 -1.32 -21.34 -0.21
N THR A 6 -1.63 -22.45 0.48
CA THR A 6 -2.73 -22.51 1.44
C THR A 6 -2.51 -21.53 2.60
N TYR A 7 -1.31 -21.51 3.20
CA TYR A 7 -0.98 -20.55 4.26
C TYR A 7 -1.10 -19.10 3.79
N PHE A 8 -0.59 -18.79 2.60
CA PHE A 8 -0.63 -17.44 2.04
C PHE A 8 -2.06 -16.99 1.78
N ASP A 9 -2.87 -17.83 1.13
CA ASP A 9 -4.28 -17.53 0.86
C ASP A 9 -5.05 -17.27 2.16
N GLN A 10 -4.89 -18.14 3.15
CA GLN A 10 -5.56 -18.04 4.45
C GLN A 10 -5.10 -16.84 5.28
N THR A 11 -3.82 -16.47 5.19
CA THR A 11 -3.24 -15.42 6.05
C THR A 11 -3.33 -14.03 5.42
N TYR A 12 -3.29 -13.94 4.08
CA TYR A 12 -3.12 -12.68 3.35
C TYR A 12 -4.23 -12.35 2.34
N VAL A 13 -4.99 -13.33 1.85
CA VAL A 13 -5.91 -13.11 0.71
C VAL A 13 -7.37 -13.33 1.10
N THR A 14 -7.77 -14.56 1.39
CA THR A 14 -9.17 -14.97 1.55
C THR A 14 -9.58 -15.12 3.02
N GLY A 15 -8.67 -15.56 3.89
CA GLY A 15 -8.99 -15.91 5.28
C GLY A 15 -9.32 -17.40 5.46
N THR A 16 -9.96 -17.75 6.57
CA THR A 16 -10.30 -19.16 6.90
C THR A 16 -11.77 -19.32 7.22
N TYR A 17 -12.37 -20.45 6.82
CA TYR A 17 -13.73 -20.80 7.21
C TYR A 17 -13.72 -21.69 8.45
N ARG A 18 -14.46 -21.30 9.49
CA ARG A 18 -14.63 -22.08 10.72
C ARG A 18 -16.07 -22.53 10.87
N ARG A 19 -16.29 -23.81 11.18
CA ARG A 19 -17.62 -24.33 11.51
C ARG A 19 -18.13 -23.70 12.80
N VAL A 20 -19.36 -23.21 12.76
CA VAL A 20 -20.08 -22.74 13.95
C VAL A 20 -20.83 -23.95 14.51
N GLN A 21 -20.43 -24.42 15.70
CA GLN A 21 -21.23 -25.39 16.44
C GLN A 21 -22.37 -24.65 17.14
N ARG A 22 -23.61 -24.95 16.75
CA ARG A 22 -24.79 -24.68 17.56
C ARG A 22 -25.15 -25.92 18.36
N GLN A 23 -25.70 -25.73 19.56
CA GLN A 23 -26.41 -26.79 20.28
C GLN A 23 -27.56 -27.27 19.40
N GLN A 24 -27.64 -28.57 19.21
CA GLN A 24 -28.52 -29.21 18.25
C GLN A 24 -29.69 -29.82 19.00
N ASP A 25 -30.92 -29.47 18.61
CA ASP A 25 -32.11 -30.20 19.05
C ASP A 25 -32.20 -31.51 18.23
N ASP A 26 -32.53 -32.61 18.90
CA ASP A 26 -32.41 -34.00 18.38
C ASP A 26 -33.26 -34.29 17.12
N ASN A 27 -34.18 -33.40 16.75
CA ASN A 27 -35.11 -33.58 15.63
C ASN A 27 -34.82 -32.72 14.37
N GLU A 28 -33.71 -31.98 14.30
CA GLU A 28 -33.37 -31.18 13.11
C GLU A 28 -32.17 -31.71 12.30
N ILE A 29 -32.32 -31.67 10.96
CA ILE A 29 -31.23 -31.96 10.01
C ILE A 29 -30.06 -31.00 10.28
N PRO A 30 -28.82 -31.49 10.47
CA PRO A 30 -27.68 -30.65 10.80
C PRO A 30 -27.41 -29.62 9.70
N ARG A 31 -27.68 -28.33 9.97
CA ARG A 31 -27.26 -27.24 9.08
C ARG A 31 -25.82 -26.85 9.41
N VAL A 32 -24.88 -27.18 8.51
CA VAL A 32 -23.50 -26.73 8.65
C VAL A 32 -23.43 -25.23 8.39
N GLN A 33 -23.26 -24.44 9.45
CA GLN A 33 -22.99 -23.01 9.34
C GLN A 33 -21.47 -22.78 9.36
N LEU A 34 -20.96 -22.10 8.33
CA LEU A 34 -19.56 -21.68 8.25
C LEU A 34 -19.47 -20.18 8.52
N ARG A 35 -18.46 -19.77 9.30
CA ARG A 35 -18.11 -18.37 9.51
C ARG A 35 -16.78 -18.08 8.83
N LEU A 36 -16.72 -17.04 8.02
CA LEU A 36 -15.47 -16.52 7.50
C LEU A 36 -14.72 -15.77 8.60
N ILE A 37 -13.47 -16.15 8.82
CA ILE A 37 -12.49 -15.42 9.62
C ILE A 37 -11.62 -14.65 8.62
N PRO A 38 -11.62 -13.30 8.67
CA PRO A 38 -10.85 -12.51 7.72
C PRO A 38 -9.34 -12.82 7.85
N PRO A 39 -8.57 -12.63 6.77
CA PRO A 39 -7.12 -12.80 6.80
C PRO A 39 -6.48 -11.86 7.82
N ARG A 40 -5.39 -12.31 8.45
CA ARG A 40 -4.65 -11.50 9.45
C ARG A 40 -4.05 -10.24 8.82
N PHE A 41 -3.64 -10.33 7.57
CA PHE A 41 -3.05 -9.24 6.80
C PHE A 41 -3.84 -9.06 5.51
N PRO A 42 -4.98 -8.37 5.54
CA PRO A 42 -5.92 -8.35 4.43
C PRO A 42 -5.36 -7.57 3.23
N PRO A 43 -5.79 -7.85 1.99
CA PRO A 43 -5.24 -7.20 0.79
C PRO A 43 -5.19 -5.68 0.85
N GLU A 44 -6.13 -5.03 1.53
CA GLU A 44 -6.22 -3.58 1.65
C GLU A 44 -4.98 -2.94 2.30
N ILE A 45 -4.21 -3.69 3.11
CA ILE A 45 -3.01 -3.15 3.78
C ILE A 45 -1.71 -3.33 2.98
N TRP A 46 -1.67 -4.28 2.05
CA TRP A 46 -0.43 -4.64 1.31
C TRP A 46 -0.55 -4.53 -0.20
N ASN A 47 -1.77 -4.63 -0.74
CA ASN A 47 -2.05 -4.55 -2.17
C ASN A 47 -2.19 -3.09 -2.60
N VAL A 48 -1.49 -2.73 -3.68
CA VAL A 48 -1.49 -1.37 -4.23
C VAL A 48 -2.33 -1.22 -5.50
N HIS A 49 -3.11 -2.23 -5.87
CA HIS A 49 -3.89 -2.25 -7.10
C HIS A 49 -4.92 -1.12 -7.15
N GLU A 50 -5.78 -1.01 -6.14
CA GLU A 50 -6.79 0.06 -6.07
C GLU A 50 -6.14 1.44 -6.01
N ALA A 51 -5.10 1.61 -5.19
CA ALA A 51 -4.35 2.87 -5.12
C ALA A 51 -3.73 3.24 -6.49
N THR A 52 -3.24 2.25 -7.24
CA THR A 52 -2.68 2.46 -8.58
C THR A 52 -3.76 2.88 -9.58
N ILE A 53 -4.95 2.28 -9.55
CA ILE A 53 -6.07 2.66 -10.43
C ILE A 53 -6.54 4.09 -10.10
N ARG A 54 -6.63 4.43 -8.81
CA ARG A 54 -7.06 5.75 -8.32
C ARG A 54 -6.00 6.84 -8.46
N ASP A 55 -4.80 6.48 -8.92
CA ASP A 55 -3.65 7.39 -9.03
C ASP A 55 -3.21 7.99 -7.68
N GLU A 56 -3.46 7.26 -6.60
CA GLU A 56 -3.09 7.66 -5.26
C GLU A 56 -1.58 7.43 -5.02
N SER A 57 -1.02 8.21 -4.09
CA SER A 57 0.32 7.96 -3.61
C SER A 57 0.35 6.66 -2.79
N ARG A 58 1.33 5.78 -3.05
CA ARG A 58 1.59 4.66 -2.14
C ARG A 58 1.92 5.25 -0.77
N THR A 59 1.17 4.87 0.25
CA THR A 59 1.25 5.43 1.62
C THR A 59 2.68 5.43 2.16
N ASN A 60 3.46 4.39 1.87
CA ASN A 60 4.86 4.31 2.28
C ASN A 60 5.77 5.38 1.62
N ASN A 61 5.48 5.85 0.41
CA ASN A 61 6.33 6.85 -0.26
C ASN A 61 6.38 8.19 0.50
N LEU A 62 5.28 8.58 1.16
CA LEU A 62 5.24 9.81 1.94
C LEU A 62 6.08 9.67 3.21
N CYS A 63 5.92 8.56 3.93
CA CYS A 63 6.70 8.25 5.12
C CYS A 63 8.20 8.11 4.80
N GLU A 64 8.56 7.38 3.74
CA GLU A 64 9.95 7.29 3.25
C GLU A 64 10.50 8.65 2.86
N GLY A 65 9.70 9.49 2.18
CA GLY A 65 10.06 10.84 1.82
C GLY A 65 10.34 11.72 3.04
N TRP A 66 9.47 11.67 4.05
CA TRP A 66 9.63 12.40 5.30
C TRP A 66 10.84 11.89 6.08
N ASN A 67 10.98 10.58 6.28
CA ASN A 67 12.12 9.97 6.97
C ASN A 67 13.45 10.32 6.30
N ASN A 68 13.50 10.30 4.97
CA ASN A 68 14.70 10.67 4.21
C ASN A 68 15.03 12.15 4.37
N ARG A 69 14.03 13.04 4.26
CA ARG A 69 14.22 14.47 4.51
C ARG A 69 14.68 14.73 5.94
N TYR A 70 14.07 14.07 6.92
CA TYR A 70 14.40 14.19 8.34
C TYR A 70 15.82 13.69 8.62
N SER A 71 16.20 12.53 8.10
CA SER A 71 17.56 11.98 8.23
C SER A 71 18.62 12.94 7.67
N ARG A 72 18.35 13.55 6.50
CA ARG A 72 19.23 14.59 5.93
C ARG A 72 19.28 15.86 6.77
N LEU A 73 18.15 16.29 7.33
CA LEU A 73 18.04 17.47 8.18
C LEU A 73 18.85 17.29 9.47
N VAL A 74 18.74 16.12 10.10
CA VAL A 74 19.48 15.77 11.32
C VAL A 74 20.99 15.63 11.05
N GLY A 75 21.37 15.04 9.91
CA GLY A 75 22.76 14.92 9.46
C GLY A 75 23.66 14.01 10.33
N HIS A 76 23.09 13.32 11.32
CA HIS A 76 23.79 12.48 12.28
C HIS A 76 23.03 11.18 12.53
N SER A 77 23.74 10.05 12.61
CA SER A 77 23.13 8.74 12.87
C SER A 77 22.55 8.59 14.29
N HIS A 78 23.11 9.33 15.27
CA HIS A 78 22.72 9.27 16.67
C HIS A 78 22.62 10.68 17.27
N PRO A 79 21.58 11.45 16.93
CA PRO A 79 21.38 12.77 17.53
C PRO A 79 21.06 12.65 19.03
N THR A 80 21.48 13.65 19.81
CA THR A 80 20.96 13.79 21.18
C THR A 80 19.47 14.11 21.14
N ILE A 81 18.73 13.78 22.21
CA ILE A 81 17.29 14.07 22.32
C ILE A 81 17.01 15.56 22.08
N TRP A 82 17.84 16.44 22.63
CA TRP A 82 17.72 17.89 22.43
C TRP A 82 17.85 18.30 20.96
N ARG A 83 18.82 17.74 20.22
CA ARG A 83 18.94 17.98 18.78
C ARG A 83 17.72 17.45 18.03
N ALA A 84 17.25 16.25 18.35
CA ALA A 84 16.06 15.68 17.72
C ALA A 84 14.83 16.59 17.90
N ILE A 85 14.59 17.11 19.11
CA ILE A 85 13.50 18.06 19.39
C ILE A 85 13.66 19.34 18.55
N GLN A 86 14.86 19.92 18.50
CA GLN A 86 15.14 21.12 17.70
C GLN A 86 14.82 20.90 16.22
N TRP A 87 15.22 19.75 15.66
CA TRP A 87 14.95 19.43 14.25
C TRP A 87 13.47 19.17 13.98
N ILE A 88 12.74 18.55 14.90
CA ILE A 88 11.27 18.41 14.80
C ILE A 88 10.60 19.79 14.78
N GLN A 89 11.03 20.72 15.64
CA GLN A 89 10.50 22.09 15.65
C GLN A 89 10.79 22.82 14.34
N ALA A 90 12.01 22.68 13.81
CA ALA A 90 12.38 23.26 12.52
C ALA A 90 11.56 22.67 11.36
N ASP A 91 11.33 21.35 11.37
CA ASP A 91 10.47 20.69 10.38
C ASP A 91 9.03 21.19 10.46
N HIS A 92 8.48 21.30 11.67
CA HIS A 92 7.14 21.83 11.91
C HIS A 92 6.99 23.27 11.39
N ALA A 93 8.00 24.12 11.59
CA ALA A 93 7.99 25.48 11.03
C ALA A 93 7.93 25.49 9.49
N VAL A 94 8.65 24.59 8.82
CA VAL A 94 8.58 24.44 7.35
C VAL A 94 7.21 23.93 6.89
N VAL A 95 6.60 22.99 7.63
CA VAL A 95 5.25 22.50 7.30
C VAL A 95 4.21 23.60 7.51
N ALA A 96 4.31 24.37 8.58
CA ALA A 96 3.41 25.48 8.87
C ALA A 96 3.47 26.56 7.78
N THR A 97 4.67 26.95 7.32
CA THR A 97 4.79 27.88 6.18
C THR A 97 4.20 27.27 4.91
N GLN A 98 4.38 25.98 4.70
CA GLN A 98 3.82 25.30 3.53
C GLN A 98 2.29 25.29 3.52
N LEU A 99 1.65 25.08 4.67
CA LEU A 99 0.20 25.16 4.85
C LEU A 99 -0.33 26.57 4.58
N VAL A 100 0.39 27.60 5.00
CA VAL A 100 0.03 29.01 4.71
C VAL A 100 0.14 29.32 3.23
N LEU A 101 1.17 28.83 2.53
CA LEU A 101 1.27 28.97 1.08
C LEU A 101 0.12 28.25 0.36
N GLU A 102 -0.20 27.03 0.81
CA GLU A 102 -1.32 26.27 0.26
C GLU A 102 -2.67 26.96 0.46
N SER A 103 -2.93 27.54 1.65
CA SER A 103 -4.15 28.31 1.91
C SER A 103 -4.26 29.60 1.09
N ARG A 104 -3.13 30.12 0.61
CA ARG A 104 -3.06 31.24 -0.34
C ARG A 104 -3.20 30.80 -1.81
N GLY A 105 -3.36 29.51 -2.08
CA GLY A 105 -3.43 28.97 -3.43
C GLY A 105 -2.07 28.83 -4.12
N GLU A 106 -0.97 28.86 -3.37
CA GLU A 106 0.40 28.70 -3.85
C GLU A 106 1.00 27.35 -3.38
N PRO A 107 0.42 26.20 -3.76
CA PRO A 107 0.92 24.91 -3.30
C PRO A 107 2.34 24.66 -3.83
N PRO A 108 3.18 23.96 -3.06
CA PRO A 108 4.55 23.68 -3.46
C PRO A 108 4.56 22.73 -4.64
N LYS A 109 5.40 23.00 -5.63
CA LYS A 109 5.58 22.08 -6.76
C LYS A 109 6.26 20.79 -6.29
N LYS A 110 5.51 19.70 -6.21
CA LYS A 110 6.08 18.36 -5.96
C LYS A 110 6.92 17.93 -7.15
N ARG A 111 8.24 17.90 -6.99
CA ARG A 111 9.17 17.40 -8.02
C ARG A 111 9.25 15.87 -7.96
N GLN A 112 8.53 15.20 -8.85
CA GLN A 112 8.66 13.76 -9.06
C GLN A 112 9.61 13.46 -10.23
N LYS A 113 10.52 12.47 -10.08
CA LYS A 113 11.36 12.05 -11.20
C LYS A 113 10.48 11.50 -12.33
N ARG A 114 10.73 11.93 -13.56
CA ARG A 114 9.96 11.52 -14.77
C ARG A 114 9.86 10.00 -14.90
N VAL A 115 10.91 9.27 -14.57
CA VAL A 115 10.93 7.80 -14.65
C VAL A 115 9.86 7.16 -13.76
N TYR A 116 9.69 7.62 -12.51
CA TYR A 116 8.66 7.10 -11.61
C TYR A 116 7.26 7.49 -12.05
N LYS A 117 7.07 8.70 -12.59
CA LYS A 117 5.80 9.12 -13.19
C LYS A 117 5.40 8.23 -14.36
N ASN A 118 6.35 7.94 -15.26
CA ASN A 118 6.13 7.07 -16.41
C ASN A 118 5.85 5.63 -15.97
N LEU A 119 6.54 5.12 -14.95
CA LEU A 119 6.27 3.80 -14.36
C LEU A 119 4.84 3.74 -13.82
N GLN A 120 4.43 4.72 -13.01
CA GLN A 120 3.10 4.78 -12.41
C GLN A 120 2.02 4.81 -13.50
N THR A 121 2.21 5.63 -14.54
CA THR A 121 1.30 5.72 -15.68
C THR A 121 1.17 4.37 -16.40
N ARG A 122 2.29 3.70 -16.69
CA ARG A 122 2.27 2.38 -17.35
C ARG A 122 1.56 1.33 -16.51
N MET A 123 1.82 1.27 -15.21
CA MET A 123 1.16 0.32 -14.31
C MET A 123 -0.34 0.61 -14.16
N LYS A 124 -0.72 1.89 -14.07
CA LYS A 124 -2.13 2.32 -14.05
C LYS A 124 -2.86 1.84 -15.30
N ASN A 125 -2.30 2.08 -16.48
CA ASN A 125 -2.90 1.63 -17.74
C ASN A 125 -3.04 0.11 -17.78
N LEU A 126 -2.01 -0.65 -17.38
CA LEU A 126 -2.10 -2.12 -17.31
C LEU A 126 -3.20 -2.61 -16.36
N CYS A 127 -3.33 -1.99 -15.17
CA CYS A 127 -4.39 -2.33 -14.23
C CYS A 127 -5.78 -2.00 -14.78
N GLN A 128 -5.94 -0.86 -15.46
CA GLN A 128 -7.20 -0.48 -16.10
C GLN A 128 -7.56 -1.42 -17.25
N ASP A 129 -6.63 -1.71 -18.15
CA ASP A 129 -6.83 -2.65 -19.27
C ASP A 129 -7.26 -4.04 -18.77
N ARG A 130 -6.66 -4.52 -17.67
CA ARG A 130 -7.03 -5.78 -17.04
C ARG A 130 -8.40 -5.74 -16.35
N ARG A 131 -8.78 -4.60 -15.78
CA ARG A 131 -10.10 -4.38 -15.16
C ARG A 131 -11.21 -4.30 -16.21
N ASP A 132 -10.94 -3.67 -17.33
CA ASP A 132 -11.86 -3.51 -18.46
C ASP A 132 -11.98 -4.77 -19.33
N GLY A 133 -11.22 -5.83 -19.02
CA GLY A 133 -11.19 -7.08 -19.80
C GLY A 133 -10.47 -6.96 -21.15
N ARG A 134 -9.75 -5.85 -21.41
CA ARG A 134 -8.97 -5.64 -22.64
C ARG A 134 -7.66 -6.43 -22.66
N LYS A 135 -7.21 -6.94 -21.51
CA LYS A 135 -6.02 -7.78 -21.37
C LYS A 135 -6.30 -9.03 -20.53
N SER A 136 -5.73 -10.16 -20.97
CA SER A 136 -5.74 -11.40 -20.18
C SER A 136 -4.85 -11.28 -18.94
N VAL A 137 -4.92 -12.29 -18.05
CA VAL A 137 -4.02 -12.36 -16.89
C VAL A 137 -2.57 -12.51 -17.34
N GLU A 138 -2.31 -13.36 -18.33
CA GLU A 138 -0.97 -13.61 -18.87
C GLU A 138 -0.38 -12.33 -19.47
N GLU A 139 -1.15 -11.61 -20.29
CA GLU A 139 -0.71 -10.36 -20.91
C GLU A 139 -0.42 -9.28 -19.86
N PHE A 140 -1.27 -9.19 -18.83
CA PHE A 140 -1.06 -8.28 -17.70
C PHE A 140 0.24 -8.61 -16.96
N LEU A 141 0.44 -9.88 -16.58
CA LEU A 141 1.63 -10.32 -15.84
C LEU A 141 2.91 -10.10 -16.67
N HIS A 142 2.87 -10.38 -17.96
CA HIS A 142 3.98 -10.14 -18.86
C HIS A 142 4.33 -8.63 -18.95
N GLY A 143 3.31 -7.77 -19.08
CA GLY A 143 3.47 -6.31 -19.08
C GLY A 143 4.00 -5.79 -17.74
N ALA A 144 3.49 -6.29 -16.61
CA ALA A 144 3.95 -5.94 -15.28
C ALA A 144 5.43 -6.34 -15.08
N GLY A 145 5.82 -7.54 -15.51
CA GLY A 145 7.20 -8.02 -15.45
C GLY A 145 8.18 -7.10 -16.19
N HIS A 146 7.81 -6.58 -17.36
CA HIS A 146 8.62 -5.62 -18.10
C HIS A 146 8.81 -4.28 -17.38
N ASN A 147 7.87 -3.89 -16.52
CA ASN A 147 7.95 -2.67 -15.73
C ASN A 147 8.79 -2.84 -14.45
N ILE A 148 8.87 -4.07 -13.92
CA ILE A 148 9.66 -4.40 -12.71
C ILE A 148 11.14 -4.59 -13.05
N ARG A 149 11.47 -5.05 -14.26
CA ARG A 149 12.85 -5.27 -14.73
C ARG A 149 13.56 -3.93 -14.94
N TRP A 150 14.00 -3.32 -13.84
CA TRP A 150 14.85 -2.13 -13.85
C TRP A 150 16.27 -2.54 -14.23
N LYS A 151 16.88 -1.83 -15.18
CA LYS A 151 18.32 -1.92 -15.43
C LYS A 151 19.05 -1.25 -14.27
N SER A 152 19.89 -2.01 -13.56
CA SER A 152 20.94 -1.46 -12.68
C SER A 152 21.84 -0.48 -13.43
#